data_AF-A0A317EPW8-F1
#
_entry.id   AF-A0A317EPW8-F1
#
_cell.length_a   1.000
_cell.length_b   1.000
_cell.length_c   1.000
_cell.angle_alpha   90.00
_cell.angle_beta   90.00
_cell.angle_gamma   90.00
#
_symmetry.space_group_name_H-M   'P 1'
#
loop_
_entity.id
_entity.type
_entity.pdbx_description
1 polymer ?
#
loop_
_entity_poly.entity_id
_entity_poly.type
_entity_poly.pdbx_seq_one_letter_code
_entity_poly.pdbx_strand_id
1 'polypeptide(L)'
;MRSSTDGGDVITLSGSIQKLSISTYQYGTHTISSSGKPYALKSSSVILDTYLDKQVTLKGTKVAGYPVDGGPELIEVSEVILK
;
A
#
# COMPACT_ATOMS: atom_id res chain seq x y z
N MET A 1 7.47 -27.28 18.41
CA MET A 1 6.90 -25.92 18.32
C MET A 1 7.72 -25.10 17.33
N ARG A 2 7.37 -25.15 16.05
CA ARG A 2 7.97 -24.34 15.00
C ARG A 2 6.89 -24.00 13.98
N SER A 3 6.30 -22.82 14.15
CA SER A 3 5.59 -22.11 13.09
C SER A 3 5.79 -20.62 13.35
N SER A 4 7.05 -20.19 13.36
CA SER A 4 7.40 -18.78 13.19
C SER A 4 7.18 -18.45 11.71
N THR A 5 5.92 -18.36 11.28
CA THR A 5 5.62 -17.63 10.05
C THR A 5 5.52 -16.17 10.45
N ASP A 6 6.67 -15.59 10.76
CA ASP A 6 6.91 -14.15 10.75
C ASP A 6 6.84 -13.72 9.28
N GLY A 7 5.64 -13.75 8.73
CA GLY A 7 5.38 -13.61 7.31
C GLY A 7 4.35 -12.52 7.13
N GLY A 8 4.83 -11.27 7.11
CA GLY A 8 4.02 -10.22 6.50
C GLY A 8 3.62 -10.70 5.11
N ASP A 9 2.32 -10.71 4.82
CA ASP A 9 1.81 -11.25 3.57
C ASP A 9 2.27 -10.33 2.43
N VAL A 10 3.24 -10.80 1.64
CA VAL A 10 3.77 -10.04 0.51
C VAL A 10 2.73 -10.07 -0.60
N ILE A 11 2.24 -8.90 -0.95
CA ILE A 11 1.25 -8.73 -2.02
C ILE A 11 1.79 -7.86 -3.13
N THR A 12 1.28 -8.11 -4.33
CA THR A 12 1.52 -7.26 -5.49
C THR A 12 0.19 -6.62 -5.88
N LEU A 13 0.18 -5.29 -5.96
CA LEU A 13 -1.00 -4.51 -6.34
C LEU A 13 -0.71 -3.79 -7.65
N SER A 14 -1.66 -3.85 -8.56
CA SER A 14 -1.63 -3.11 -9.82
C SER A 14 -2.80 -2.17 -9.86
N GLY A 15 -2.55 -0.90 -10.18
CA GLY A 15 -3.58 0.11 -10.15
C GLY A 15 -3.01 1.50 -10.31
N SER A 16 -3.89 2.48 -10.15
CA SER A 16 -3.50 3.89 -10.20
C SER A 16 -3.17 4.37 -8.80
N ILE A 17 -1.99 4.98 -8.62
CA ILE A 17 -1.65 5.64 -7.36
C ILE A 17 -2.38 6.98 -7.29
N GLN A 18 -2.99 7.24 -6.15
CA GLN A 18 -3.72 8.46 -5.84
C GLN A 18 -3.15 9.05 -4.55
N LYS A 19 -3.18 10.37 -4.44
CA LYS A 19 -2.69 11.05 -3.24
C LYS A 19 -3.72 10.89 -2.12
N LEU A 20 -3.27 10.44 -0.96
CA LEU A 20 -4.13 10.43 0.22
C LEU A 20 -4.27 11.90 0.68
N SER A 21 -5.43 12.50 0.42
CA SER A 21 -5.70 13.86 0.89
C SER A 21 -5.92 13.85 2.41
N ILE A 22 -5.54 14.94 3.06
CA ILE A 22 -5.13 15.14 4.47
C ILE A 22 -6.01 14.51 5.58
N SER A 23 -7.22 14.00 5.32
CA SER A 23 -8.20 13.79 6.39
C SER A 23 -8.85 12.41 6.46
N THR A 24 -8.52 11.48 5.57
CA THR A 24 -9.29 10.22 5.50
C THR A 24 -8.72 9.10 6.38
N TYR A 25 -7.39 8.97 6.52
CA TYR A 25 -6.77 8.00 7.44
C TYR A 25 -5.53 8.60 8.11
N GLN A 26 -5.30 8.28 9.39
CA GLN A 26 -4.10 8.65 10.16
C GLN A 26 -2.84 7.86 9.72
N TYR A 27 -2.95 7.05 8.68
CA TYR A 27 -1.92 6.14 8.22
C TYR A 27 -1.87 6.07 6.69
N GLY A 28 -0.68 5.77 6.17
CA GLY A 28 -0.41 5.82 4.74
C GLY A 28 -0.13 7.25 4.25
N THR A 29 0.47 7.33 3.08
CA THR A 29 0.78 8.60 2.38
C THR A 29 0.03 8.72 1.06
N HIS A 30 -0.29 7.58 0.46
CA HIS A 30 -0.94 7.45 -0.84
C HIS A 30 -1.94 6.31 -0.77
N THR A 31 -2.78 6.19 -1.78
CA THR A 31 -3.66 5.03 -1.96
C THR A 31 -3.49 4.46 -3.36
N ILE A 32 -3.76 3.16 -3.50
CA ILE A 32 -3.90 2.52 -4.80
C ILE A 32 -5.24 1.82 -4.87
N SER A 33 -5.92 2.01 -5.98
CA SER A 33 -7.16 1.27 -6.28
C SER A 33 -6.80 0.02 -7.07
N SER A 34 -6.87 -1.15 -6.43
CA SER A 34 -6.62 -2.44 -7.06
C SER A 34 -7.91 -3.25 -7.07
N SER A 35 -8.33 -3.70 -8.26
CA SER A 35 -9.56 -4.50 -8.43
C SER A 35 -10.81 -3.90 -7.79
N GLY A 36 -10.93 -2.56 -7.77
CA GLY A 36 -12.06 -1.84 -7.16
C GLY A 36 -11.99 -1.67 -5.64
N LYS A 37 -10.88 -2.06 -5.00
CA LYS A 37 -10.63 -1.86 -3.58
C LYS A 37 -9.50 -0.84 -3.36
N PRO A 38 -9.69 0.17 -2.49
CA PRO A 38 -8.61 1.07 -2.11
C PRO A 38 -7.68 0.40 -1.09
N TYR A 39 -6.39 0.59 -1.27
CA TYR A 39 -5.33 0.17 -0.35
C TYR A 39 -4.51 1.39 0.05
N ALA A 40 -4.19 1.52 1.33
CA ALA A 40 -3.27 2.56 1.78
C ALA A 40 -1.83 2.12 1.51
N LEU A 41 -1.03 3.05 1.01
CA LEU A 41 0.36 2.85 0.69
C LEU A 41 1.22 3.70 1.61
N LYS A 42 2.24 3.06 2.17
CA LYS A 42 3.33 3.74 2.86
C LYS A 42 4.63 3.28 2.22
N SER A 43 5.47 4.21 1.85
CA SER A 43 6.87 3.93 1.53
C SER A 43 7.73 4.96 2.23
N SER A 44 8.86 4.50 2.75
CA SER A 44 9.89 5.38 3.31
C SER A 44 11.10 5.51 2.38
N SER A 45 11.25 4.60 1.41
CA SER A 45 12.37 4.57 0.46
C SER A 45 11.99 4.97 -0.95
N VAL A 46 10.71 4.83 -1.33
CA VAL A 46 10.21 5.12 -2.68
C VAL A 46 9.30 6.35 -2.66
N ILE A 47 9.53 7.27 -3.61
CA ILE A 47 8.71 8.46 -3.76
C ILE A 47 7.47 8.10 -4.59
N LEU A 48 6.37 7.78 -3.89
CA LEU A 48 5.09 7.42 -4.54
C LEU A 48 4.47 8.58 -5.33
N ASP A 49 4.80 9.82 -4.96
CA ASP A 49 4.29 11.05 -5.59
C ASP A 49 4.64 11.10 -7.11
N THR A 50 5.79 10.55 -7.50
CA THR A 50 6.22 10.46 -8.91
C THR A 50 5.30 9.59 -9.77
N TYR A 51 4.50 8.74 -9.14
CA TYR A 51 3.60 7.80 -9.80
C TYR A 51 2.12 8.18 -9.63
N LEU A 52 1.83 9.39 -9.13
CA LEU A 52 0.46 9.90 -9.04
C LEU A 52 -0.22 9.89 -10.41
N ASP A 53 -1.45 9.40 -10.42
CA ASP A 53 -2.28 9.26 -11.63
C ASP A 53 -1.65 8.39 -12.72
N LYS A 54 -0.62 7.61 -12.38
CA LYS A 54 0.00 6.60 -13.26
C LYS A 54 -0.47 5.22 -12.88
N GLN A 55 -0.62 4.38 -13.90
CA GLN A 55 -0.80 2.95 -13.70
C GLN A 55 0.55 2.33 -13.37
N VAL A 56 0.66 1.76 -12.16
CA VAL A 56 1.87 1.11 -11.70
C VAL A 56 1.55 -0.25 -11.10
N THR A 57 2.59 -1.07 -11.01
CA THR A 57 2.56 -2.30 -10.23
C THR A 57 3.53 -2.12 -9.08
N LEU A 58 3.01 -2.20 -7.86
CA LEU A 58 3.81 -2.11 -6.65
C LEU A 58 3.82 -3.44 -5.93
N LYS A 59 4.95 -3.72 -5.30
CA LYS A 59 5.14 -4.87 -4.43
C LYS A 59 5.36 -4.35 -3.03
N GLY A 60 4.61 -4.91 -2.10
CA GLY A 60 4.71 -4.53 -0.71
C GLY A 60 4.21 -5.63 0.21
N THR A 61 4.27 -5.34 1.49
CA THR A 61 3.91 -6.29 2.52
C THR A 61 2.75 -5.73 3.32
N LYS A 62 1.73 -6.55 3.60
CA LYS A 62 0.64 -6.15 4.47
C LYS A 62 1.18 -5.88 5.87
N VAL A 63 0.90 -4.69 6.39
CA VAL A 63 1.27 -4.32 7.75
C VAL A 63 0.23 -4.89 8.71
N ALA A 64 0.63 -5.85 9.54
CA ALA A 64 -0.22 -6.40 10.58
C ALA A 64 -0.67 -5.29 11.55
N GLY A 65 -1.92 -5.36 12.01
CA GLY A 65 -2.54 -4.32 12.85
C GLY A 65 -3.27 -3.23 12.08
N TYR A 66 -3.31 -3.30 10.74
CA TYR A 66 -4.12 -2.43 9.88
C TYR A 66 -5.13 -3.26 9.06
N PRO A 67 -6.26 -2.66 8.67
CA PRO A 67 -6.66 -1.27 8.94
C PRO A 67 -7.05 -0.98 10.39
N VAL A 68 -6.80 0.25 10.84
CA VAL A 68 -7.31 0.79 12.12
C VAL A 68 -8.59 1.56 11.81
N ASP A 69 -9.65 1.38 12.60
CA ASP A 69 -10.94 2.08 12.43
C ASP A 69 -11.63 1.87 11.07
N GLY A 70 -11.50 0.68 10.48
CA GLY A 70 -12.25 0.30 9.27
C GLY A 70 -11.79 0.96 7.97
N GLY A 71 -10.59 1.53 7.94
CA GLY A 71 -9.97 2.03 6.70
C GLY A 71 -9.45 0.93 5.76
N PRO A 72 -8.69 1.29 4.73
CA PRO A 72 -8.08 0.36 3.78
C PRO A 72 -6.87 -0.33 4.39
N GLU A 73 -6.56 -1.54 3.90
CA GLU A 73 -5.36 -2.27 4.29
C GLU A 73 -4.10 -1.43 4.02
N LEU A 74 -3.19 -1.39 4.99
CA LEU A 74 -1.93 -0.68 4.85
C LEU A 74 -0.87 -1.61 4.27
N ILE A 75 -0.31 -1.18 3.14
CA ILE A 75 0.74 -1.90 2.43
C ILE A 75 2.03 -1.09 2.53
N GLU A 76 3.06 -1.72 3.10
CA GLU A 76 4.41 -1.19 3.10
C GLU A 76 5.07 -1.49 1.76
N VAL A 77 5.20 -0.46 0.93
CA VAL A 77 5.71 -0.58 -0.44
C VAL A 77 7.23 -0.62 -0.41
N SER A 78 7.75 -1.75 -0.87
CA SER A 78 9.20 -1.98 -1.03
C SER A 78 9.67 -1.67 -2.44
N GLU A 79 8.81 -1.86 -3.45
CA GLU A 79 9.17 -1.71 -4.86
C GLU A 79 7.99 -1.20 -5.70
N VAL A 80 8.26 -0.30 -6.65
CA VAL A 80 7.25 0.24 -7.59
C VAL A 80 7.80 0.16 -9.00
N ILE A 81 7.00 -0.39 -9.91
CA ILE A 81 7.31 -0.59 -11.31
C ILE A 81 6.25 0.14 -12.13
N LEU A 82 6.67 1.15 -12.89
CA LEU A 82 5.80 1.84 -13.85
C LEU A 82 5.46 0.88 -15.01
N LYS A 83 4.19 0.85 -15.41
CA LYS A 83 3.74 0.11 -16.59
C LYS A 83 3.75 0.97 -17.84
#